data_AF-A0A4U0XAB6-F1
#
_entry.id   AF-A0A4U0XAB6-F1
#
_cell.length_a   1.000
_cell.length_b   1.000
_cell.length_c   1.000
_cell.angle_alpha   90.00
_cell.angle_beta   90.00
_cell.angle_gamma   90.00
#
_symmetry.space_group_name_H-M   'P 1'
#
loop_
_entity.id
_entity.type
_entity.pdbx_description
1 polymer ?
#
loop_
_entity_poly.entity_id
_entity_poly.type
_entity_poly.pdbx_seq_one_letter_code
_entity_poly.pdbx_strand_id
1 'polypeptide(L)'
;MSGTSSTSDEVVLREYYAPKAAQPSATFSGSYLHKIAFRHPGYRDEFEQNVLLTLYAFDNHSRGLHYATAHTACALVACNAWEGYLTHTRDGERLRLTADGLLTEKECYFRLPGNTRYPVYPTFFNWKFPKDKMPPHWPEEIQDDGEGETALVAPPSVSGVAKAVIARDKGCVISKDQDYVEKAHLCPQSEAEWFRINGMGDYNLNDTLADEVITDDISNAIGLRPDIHKAFDDRRFIIVRKRDQWVVHFTNLTQNLGHRYHNTPLKLRTGVSSRCLLIRFAWAIFPSVKKFLTRGASHTVRIRVQEDSEEGVPGFTEKTTEMSRDGALKIGGGSRSRSVSPEGKGKKRKGEEYAEEQADPGSLSLSILKRRRMDSPLSLTPPSNVSSALIWSSPKPPYPHLPPDSQKQHKPLEITEAPSDGTTYTSPNPYAGVAEKLAEKERVDKLRLSWLRPQRPSNPDLICCDYNATSAAHNSGLQGRAEWSRSQLCEKCLGVEYAKDRDEDEDEDLPPWVNGE
;
A
#
# COMPACT_ATOMS: atom_id res chain seq x y z
N MET A 1 16.06 46.86 51.45
CA MET A 1 16.97 46.49 50.35
C MET A 1 16.33 45.35 49.58
N SER A 2 16.46 45.34 48.26
CA SER A 2 15.78 44.41 47.35
C SER A 2 16.46 43.04 47.31
N GLY A 3 15.68 41.96 47.33
CA GLY A 3 16.17 40.63 46.99
C GLY A 3 15.95 40.34 45.51
N THR A 4 16.97 39.84 44.82
CA THR A 4 16.92 39.41 43.41
C THR A 4 17.09 37.90 43.34
N SER A 5 15.99 37.18 43.09
CA SER A 5 16.06 35.74 42.81
C SER A 5 16.55 35.54 41.38
N SER A 6 17.77 35.02 41.21
CA SER A 6 18.31 34.64 39.90
C SER A 6 17.74 33.29 39.50
N THR A 7 16.68 33.27 38.69
CA THR A 7 16.25 32.06 37.98
C THR A 7 17.22 31.78 36.83
N SER A 8 17.71 30.55 36.74
CA SER A 8 18.61 30.11 35.67
C SER A 8 17.84 29.84 34.38
N ASP A 9 17.98 30.71 33.38
CA ASP A 9 17.37 30.59 32.04
C ASP A 9 18.07 29.51 31.18
N GLU A 10 18.28 28.31 31.72
CA GLU A 10 18.90 27.19 31.01
C GLU A 10 17.89 26.35 30.23
N VAL A 11 18.29 25.90 29.04
CA VAL A 11 17.45 25.09 28.15
C VAL A 11 17.33 23.66 28.69
N VAL A 12 16.22 23.37 29.37
CA VAL A 12 15.90 22.02 29.86
C VAL A 12 15.62 21.08 28.68
N LEU A 13 16.62 20.31 28.28
CA LEU A 13 16.46 19.19 27.36
C LEU A 13 15.53 18.14 27.99
N ARG A 14 14.48 17.75 27.26
CA ARG A 14 13.60 16.66 27.70
C ARG A 14 14.28 15.31 27.46
N GLU A 15 14.14 14.40 28.42
CA GLU A 15 14.45 12.99 28.19
C GLU A 15 13.63 12.41 27.03
N TYR A 16 14.15 11.34 26.41
CA TYR A 16 13.44 10.63 25.35
C TYR A 16 12.16 9.99 25.91
N TYR A 17 11.01 10.61 25.62
CA TYR A 17 9.70 10.06 25.99
C TYR A 17 9.37 8.84 25.12
N ALA A 18 9.76 7.66 25.61
CA ALA A 18 9.50 6.39 24.96
C ALA A 18 7.98 6.18 24.73
N PRO A 19 7.53 5.83 23.50
CA PRO A 19 6.11 5.64 23.22
C PRO A 19 5.49 4.58 24.14
N LYS A 20 4.57 5.02 25.00
CA LYS A 20 3.88 4.15 25.97
C LYS A 20 3.19 2.99 25.24
N ALA A 21 3.55 1.77 25.60
CA ALA A 21 2.95 0.56 25.04
C ALA A 21 1.46 0.47 25.38
N ALA A 22 0.70 -0.31 24.58
CA ALA A 22 -0.67 -0.66 24.93
C ALA A 22 -0.71 -1.30 26.33
N GLN A 23 -1.73 -0.96 27.11
CA GLN A 23 -1.99 -1.58 28.41
C GLN A 23 -3.32 -2.34 28.38
N PRO A 24 -3.38 -3.59 28.88
CA PRO A 24 -2.27 -4.36 29.43
C PRO A 24 -1.25 -4.75 28.33
N SER A 25 0.04 -4.79 28.67
CA SER A 25 1.16 -5.05 27.75
C SER A 25 1.25 -6.51 27.26
N ALA A 26 0.10 -7.20 27.14
CA ALA A 26 -0.03 -8.65 27.02
C ALA A 26 -0.98 -9.12 25.90
N THR A 27 -1.50 -8.19 25.10
CA THR A 27 -2.55 -8.41 24.08
C THR A 27 -2.03 -8.67 22.67
N PHE A 28 -0.72 -8.61 22.44
CA PHE A 28 -0.11 -8.74 21.11
C PHE A 28 1.06 -9.75 21.10
N SER A 29 0.88 -10.89 20.42
CA SER A 29 1.90 -11.96 20.39
C SER A 29 3.14 -11.64 19.55
N GLY A 30 3.06 -10.66 18.64
CA GLY A 30 4.18 -10.05 17.87
C GLY A 30 4.99 -10.97 16.94
N SER A 31 4.80 -12.28 17.02
CA SER A 31 5.71 -13.27 16.43
C SER A 31 5.28 -13.72 15.04
N TYR A 32 6.27 -13.81 14.15
CA TYR A 32 6.08 -14.24 12.77
C TYR A 32 5.71 -15.72 12.62
N LEU A 33 5.90 -16.52 13.67
CA LEU A 33 5.61 -17.96 13.73
C LEU A 33 4.14 -18.27 14.05
N HIS A 34 3.37 -17.30 14.56
CA HIS A 34 2.04 -17.55 15.11
C HIS A 34 0.99 -17.30 14.05
N LYS A 35 0.60 -18.36 13.35
CA LYS A 35 -0.35 -18.34 12.24
C LYS A 35 -1.32 -19.50 12.35
N ILE A 36 -2.58 -19.25 12.02
CA ILE A 36 -3.60 -20.29 11.84
C ILE A 36 -3.89 -20.43 10.34
N ALA A 37 -3.71 -21.62 9.80
CA ALA A 37 -4.08 -21.98 8.44
C ALA A 37 -5.56 -22.43 8.40
N PHE A 38 -6.39 -21.70 7.67
CA PHE A 38 -7.79 -22.05 7.49
C PHE A 38 -7.92 -22.86 6.19
N ARG A 39 -8.40 -24.10 6.32
CA ARG A 39 -8.49 -25.08 5.23
C ARG A 39 -9.90 -25.25 4.70
N HIS A 40 -9.99 -25.57 3.42
CA HIS A 40 -11.22 -25.88 2.71
C HIS A 40 -11.41 -27.40 2.60
N PRO A 41 -12.50 -28.00 3.12
CA PRO A 41 -12.66 -29.45 3.24
C PRO A 41 -12.72 -30.21 1.90
N GLY A 42 -13.35 -29.65 0.86
CA GLY A 42 -13.48 -30.25 -0.47
C GLY A 42 -12.21 -30.32 -1.33
N TYR A 43 -11.05 -29.94 -0.79
CA TYR A 43 -9.75 -30.06 -1.46
C TYR A 43 -8.76 -30.79 -0.56
N ARG A 44 -7.78 -31.44 -1.20
CA ARG A 44 -6.81 -32.30 -0.54
C ARG A 44 -5.81 -31.53 0.34
N ASP A 45 -5.33 -32.16 1.39
CA ASP A 45 -4.36 -31.56 2.32
C ASP A 45 -2.94 -31.56 1.75
N GLU A 46 -2.64 -32.50 0.84
CA GLU A 46 -1.34 -32.59 0.17
C GLU A 46 -0.94 -31.26 -0.50
N PHE A 47 0.34 -30.87 -0.33
CA PHE A 47 0.92 -29.65 -0.93
C PHE A 47 0.22 -28.33 -0.58
N GLU A 48 -0.54 -28.29 0.52
CA GLU A 48 -1.28 -27.10 1.00
C GLU A 48 -2.30 -26.53 -0.03
N GLN A 49 -2.80 -27.36 -0.94
CA GLN A 49 -3.74 -26.96 -2.01
C GLN A 49 -5.10 -26.49 -1.48
N ASN A 50 -5.42 -26.82 -0.24
CA ASN A 50 -6.68 -26.47 0.42
C ASN A 50 -6.60 -25.32 1.43
N VAL A 51 -5.43 -24.69 1.62
CA VAL A 51 -5.30 -23.55 2.55
C VAL A 51 -5.98 -22.32 1.92
N LEU A 52 -7.20 -22.05 2.37
CA LEU A 52 -8.09 -20.96 1.94
C LEU A 52 -7.47 -19.59 2.21
N LEU A 53 -7.00 -19.41 3.44
CA LEU A 53 -6.35 -18.20 3.93
C LEU A 53 -5.50 -18.51 5.18
N THR A 54 -4.67 -17.56 5.60
CA THR A 54 -3.81 -17.71 6.77
C THR A 54 -3.76 -16.41 7.55
N LEU A 55 -4.13 -16.44 8.83
CA LEU A 55 -4.19 -15.27 9.70
C LEU A 55 -3.14 -15.36 10.80
N TYR A 56 -2.66 -14.22 11.29
CA TYR A 56 -1.74 -14.18 12.43
C TYR A 56 -2.50 -14.31 13.76
N ALA A 57 -1.97 -15.12 14.66
CA ALA A 57 -2.55 -15.36 15.97
C ALA A 57 -1.90 -14.44 17.02
N PHE A 58 -2.38 -13.19 17.01
CA PHE A 58 -1.81 -12.09 17.79
C PHE A 58 -2.57 -11.79 19.10
N ASP A 59 -3.79 -12.27 19.30
CA ASP A 59 -4.73 -11.72 20.29
C ASP A 59 -4.40 -12.00 21.77
N ASN A 60 -3.44 -12.87 22.06
CA ASN A 60 -2.81 -13.01 23.37
C ASN A 60 -1.36 -13.53 23.25
N HIS A 61 -0.59 -13.45 24.34
CA HIS A 61 0.72 -14.10 24.45
C HIS A 61 0.71 -15.60 24.07
N SER A 62 -0.36 -16.30 24.44
CA SER A 62 -0.58 -17.74 24.18
C SER A 62 -0.90 -18.07 22.72
N ARG A 63 -0.59 -17.16 21.77
CA ARG A 63 -0.64 -17.39 20.32
C ARG A 63 -2.06 -17.61 19.80
N GLY A 64 -3.03 -16.93 20.40
CA GLY A 64 -4.45 -17.04 20.09
C GLY A 64 -4.94 -16.10 18.99
N LEU A 65 -6.05 -16.45 18.35
CA LEU A 65 -6.80 -15.62 17.40
C LEU A 65 -8.28 -15.60 17.75
N HIS A 66 -8.88 -14.41 17.78
CA HIS A 66 -10.29 -14.19 18.07
C HIS A 66 -11.21 -14.96 17.10
N TYR A 67 -12.06 -15.82 17.66
CA TYR A 67 -12.89 -16.78 16.91
C TYR A 67 -13.81 -16.09 15.91
N ALA A 68 -14.59 -15.08 16.32
CA ALA A 68 -15.49 -14.38 15.40
C ALA A 68 -14.75 -13.60 14.30
N THR A 69 -13.51 -13.14 14.55
CA THR A 69 -12.67 -12.53 13.50
C THR A 69 -12.20 -13.57 12.48
N ALA A 70 -11.72 -14.74 12.94
CA ALA A 70 -11.34 -15.84 12.06
C ALA A 70 -12.54 -16.37 11.24
N HIS A 71 -13.69 -16.55 11.89
CA HIS A 71 -14.94 -16.98 11.27
C HIS A 71 -15.40 -15.99 10.19
N THR A 72 -15.49 -14.70 10.52
CA THR A 72 -15.92 -13.65 9.55
C THR A 72 -15.00 -13.62 8.33
N ALA A 73 -13.68 -13.72 8.53
CA ALA A 73 -12.71 -13.75 7.43
C ALA A 73 -12.89 -14.98 6.51
N CYS A 74 -13.20 -16.15 7.07
CA CYS A 74 -13.47 -17.35 6.28
C CYS A 74 -14.81 -17.26 5.54
N ALA A 75 -15.87 -16.80 6.21
CA ALA A 75 -17.21 -16.67 5.65
C ALA A 75 -17.28 -15.63 4.51
N LEU A 76 -16.58 -14.49 4.64
CA LEU A 76 -16.43 -13.49 3.57
C LEU A 76 -15.87 -14.10 2.27
N VAL A 77 -14.82 -14.92 2.39
CA VAL A 77 -14.20 -15.61 1.25
C VAL A 77 -15.11 -16.73 0.73
N ALA A 78 -15.77 -17.48 1.61
CA ALA A 78 -16.73 -18.53 1.33
C ALA A 78 -18.13 -18.00 0.93
N CYS A 79 -18.18 -16.94 0.12
CA CYS A 79 -19.41 -16.36 -0.43
C CYS A 79 -20.43 -15.80 0.60
N ASN A 80 -19.96 -15.18 1.69
CA ASN A 80 -20.76 -14.66 2.81
C ASN A 80 -21.54 -15.74 3.60
N ALA A 81 -21.01 -16.97 3.63
CA ALA A 81 -21.62 -18.11 4.32
C ALA A 81 -21.47 -18.04 5.85
N TRP A 82 -22.25 -17.16 6.49
CA TRP A 82 -22.24 -16.92 7.93
C TRP A 82 -22.65 -18.15 8.76
N GLU A 83 -23.41 -19.08 8.17
CA GLU A 83 -23.79 -20.37 8.76
C GLU A 83 -22.66 -21.42 8.77
N GLY A 84 -21.55 -21.11 8.10
CA GLY A 84 -20.32 -21.89 8.16
C GLY A 84 -19.71 -21.94 9.56
N TYR A 85 -18.83 -22.92 9.78
CA TYR A 85 -18.26 -23.18 11.10
C TYR A 85 -16.87 -23.81 11.01
N LEU A 86 -16.08 -23.63 12.07
CA LEU A 86 -14.74 -24.20 12.17
C LEU A 86 -14.74 -25.60 12.80
N THR A 87 -13.77 -26.42 12.43
CA THR A 87 -13.52 -27.78 12.94
C THR A 87 -12.01 -28.06 13.02
N HIS A 88 -11.57 -28.92 13.95
CA HIS A 88 -10.14 -29.30 14.06
C HIS A 88 -9.66 -30.17 12.89
N THR A 89 -10.51 -31.08 12.40
CA THR A 89 -10.21 -32.00 11.30
C THR A 89 -11.22 -31.81 10.16
N ARG A 90 -10.85 -32.27 8.95
CA ARG A 90 -11.63 -32.11 7.72
C ARG A 90 -13.10 -32.49 7.89
N ASP A 91 -13.35 -33.56 8.64
CA ASP A 91 -14.68 -34.14 8.83
C ASP A 91 -15.20 -34.14 10.27
N GLY A 92 -14.44 -33.59 11.23
CA GLY A 92 -14.77 -33.58 12.66
C GLY A 92 -15.91 -32.65 13.09
N GLU A 93 -16.19 -32.66 14.40
CA GLU A 93 -17.20 -31.80 15.02
C GLU A 93 -16.89 -30.30 14.95
N ARG A 94 -17.96 -29.50 15.02
CA ARG A 94 -17.93 -28.05 15.19
C ARG A 94 -17.19 -27.65 16.47
N LEU A 95 -16.26 -26.70 16.36
CA LEU A 95 -15.61 -26.09 17.54
C LEU A 95 -16.66 -25.43 18.45
N ARG A 96 -16.64 -25.79 19.73
CA ARG A 96 -17.58 -25.30 20.75
C ARG A 96 -17.05 -24.03 21.42
N LEU A 97 -16.74 -23.02 20.60
CA LEU A 97 -16.25 -21.70 21.04
C LEU A 97 -17.36 -20.65 20.96
N THR A 98 -17.32 -19.66 21.87
CA THR A 98 -18.11 -18.42 21.78
C THR A 98 -17.48 -17.45 20.77
N ALA A 99 -18.19 -16.37 20.43
CA ALA A 99 -17.68 -15.32 19.54
C ALA A 99 -16.31 -14.78 19.98
N ASP A 100 -16.19 -14.47 21.29
CA ASP A 100 -14.97 -14.00 21.98
C ASP A 100 -13.99 -15.12 22.37
N GLY A 101 -14.23 -16.36 21.94
CA GLY A 101 -13.30 -17.47 22.10
C GLY A 101 -11.98 -17.20 21.37
N LEU A 102 -10.92 -17.88 21.80
CA LEU A 102 -9.62 -17.82 21.13
C LEU A 102 -9.28 -19.19 20.53
N LEU A 103 -9.09 -19.21 19.21
CA LEU A 103 -8.45 -20.31 18.49
C LEU A 103 -6.96 -20.32 18.85
N THR A 104 -6.40 -21.49 19.15
CA THR A 104 -4.96 -21.67 19.50
C THR A 104 -4.27 -22.71 18.62
N GLU A 105 -5.04 -23.33 17.74
CA GLU A 105 -4.65 -24.37 16.80
C GLU A 105 -3.80 -23.78 15.67
N LYS A 106 -2.87 -24.57 15.12
CA LYS A 106 -2.11 -24.15 13.92
C LYS A 106 -2.95 -24.21 12.64
N GLU A 107 -4.01 -25.00 12.64
CA GLU A 107 -4.90 -25.19 11.50
C GLU A 107 -6.31 -25.57 11.93
N CYS A 108 -7.30 -25.17 11.12
CA CYS A 108 -8.72 -25.46 11.26
C CYS A 108 -9.36 -25.58 9.88
N TYR A 109 -10.42 -26.35 9.73
CA TYR A 109 -11.20 -26.42 8.50
C TYR A 109 -12.46 -25.58 8.64
N PHE A 110 -12.79 -24.76 7.64
CA PHE A 110 -14.06 -24.05 7.57
C PHE A 110 -15.04 -24.89 6.75
N ARG A 111 -16.15 -25.32 7.36
CA ARG A 111 -17.14 -26.22 6.75
C ARG A 111 -18.49 -25.51 6.63
N LEU A 112 -19.20 -25.77 5.53
CA LEU A 112 -20.60 -25.36 5.39
C LEU A 112 -21.53 -26.57 5.63
N PRO A 113 -22.71 -26.38 6.25
CA PRO A 113 -23.73 -27.43 6.33
C PRO A 113 -24.10 -27.93 4.93
N GLY A 114 -24.05 -29.25 4.70
CA GLY A 114 -24.46 -29.87 3.45
C GLY A 114 -23.54 -29.63 2.23
N ASN A 115 -22.51 -28.79 2.31
CA ASN A 115 -21.61 -28.51 1.18
C ASN A 115 -20.13 -28.62 1.56
N THR A 116 -19.47 -29.67 1.07
CA THR A 116 -18.03 -29.91 1.26
C THR A 116 -17.14 -29.16 0.26
N ARG A 117 -17.64 -28.86 -0.95
CA ARG A 117 -16.90 -28.15 -2.01
C ARG A 117 -17.64 -26.87 -2.41
N TYR A 118 -17.72 -25.93 -1.47
CA TYR A 118 -18.35 -24.62 -1.68
C TYR A 118 -17.51 -23.71 -2.60
N PRO A 119 -18.13 -22.74 -3.29
CA PRO A 119 -17.40 -21.75 -4.08
C PRO A 119 -16.80 -20.65 -3.20
N VAL A 120 -15.69 -20.06 -3.66
CA VAL A 120 -15.06 -18.88 -3.02
C VAL A 120 -15.04 -17.67 -3.95
N TYR A 121 -15.11 -16.46 -3.41
CA TYR A 121 -14.81 -15.26 -4.22
C TYR A 121 -13.30 -15.11 -4.40
N PRO A 122 -12.80 -14.96 -5.64
CA PRO A 122 -11.35 -14.95 -5.87
C PRO A 122 -10.68 -13.60 -5.63
N THR A 123 -11.44 -12.49 -5.66
CA THR A 123 -10.99 -11.14 -5.34
C THR A 123 -12.12 -10.29 -4.77
N PHE A 124 -11.77 -9.17 -4.14
CA PHE A 124 -12.72 -8.16 -3.67
C PHE A 124 -13.67 -7.68 -4.78
N PHE A 125 -13.19 -7.43 -6.01
CA PHE A 125 -14.06 -7.03 -7.14
C PHE A 125 -15.19 -8.05 -7.44
N ASN A 126 -14.94 -9.34 -7.22
CA ASN A 126 -15.93 -10.39 -7.43
C ASN A 126 -16.90 -10.55 -6.24
N TRP A 127 -16.49 -10.12 -5.04
CA TRP A 127 -17.30 -10.21 -3.82
C TRP A 127 -18.56 -9.36 -3.93
N LYS A 128 -19.72 -9.96 -3.68
CA LYS A 128 -20.99 -9.26 -3.54
C LYS A 128 -21.18 -8.83 -2.09
N PHE A 129 -21.49 -7.55 -1.88
CA PHE A 129 -21.81 -7.04 -0.55
C PHE A 129 -23.11 -7.71 -0.04
N PRO A 130 -23.14 -8.22 1.21
CA PRO A 130 -24.29 -8.93 1.74
C PRO A 130 -25.35 -7.95 2.30
N LYS A 131 -26.05 -7.24 1.38
CA LYS A 131 -27.05 -6.20 1.72
C LYS A 131 -28.02 -6.61 2.84
N ASP A 132 -28.52 -7.85 2.77
CA ASP A 132 -29.59 -8.34 3.66
C ASP A 132 -29.09 -8.93 4.98
N LYS A 133 -27.79 -9.22 5.12
CA LYS A 133 -27.22 -9.99 6.25
C LYS A 133 -25.79 -9.60 6.57
N MET A 134 -25.63 -8.68 7.53
CA MET A 134 -24.34 -8.43 8.19
C MET A 134 -23.82 -9.68 8.93
N PRO A 135 -22.50 -9.78 9.22
CA PRO A 135 -21.95 -10.91 9.95
C PRO A 135 -22.54 -11.01 11.36
N PRO A 136 -22.57 -12.22 11.97
CA PRO A 136 -22.96 -12.39 13.36
C PRO A 136 -22.18 -11.45 14.29
N HIS A 137 -22.87 -10.84 15.26
CA HIS A 137 -22.33 -9.88 16.24
C HIS A 137 -21.87 -8.52 15.67
N TRP A 138 -22.12 -8.22 14.39
CA TRP A 138 -21.97 -6.87 13.84
C TRP A 138 -23.31 -6.12 13.91
N PRO A 139 -23.38 -4.92 14.52
CA PRO A 139 -24.60 -4.13 14.50
C PRO A 139 -24.78 -3.48 13.12
N GLU A 140 -26.03 -3.16 12.78
CA GLU A 140 -26.33 -2.43 11.54
C GLU A 140 -25.84 -0.98 11.58
N GLU A 141 -25.77 -0.36 12.76
CA GLU A 141 -25.33 1.01 12.97
C GLU A 141 -24.30 1.12 14.11
N ILE A 142 -23.61 2.25 14.17
CA ILE A 142 -22.65 2.56 15.24
C ILE A 142 -23.31 3.53 16.23
N GLN A 143 -23.55 3.03 17.43
CA GLN A 143 -24.01 3.80 18.59
C GLN A 143 -22.79 4.50 19.22
N ASP A 144 -22.81 5.84 19.28
CA ASP A 144 -21.93 6.65 20.15
C ASP A 144 -22.49 6.59 21.59
N ASP A 145 -21.62 6.61 22.60
CA ASP A 145 -22.01 6.62 24.01
C ASP A 145 -22.05 8.04 24.62
N GLY A 146 -21.91 9.08 23.79
CA GLY A 146 -22.08 10.48 24.18
C GLY A 146 -23.54 10.99 24.07
N GLU A 147 -23.96 11.76 25.08
CA GLU A 147 -25.27 12.44 25.18
C GLU A 147 -25.42 13.64 24.22
N GLY A 148 -25.03 13.48 22.96
CA GLY A 148 -25.20 14.48 21.91
C GLY A 148 -26.51 14.27 21.16
N GLU A 149 -27.45 15.22 21.25
CA GLU A 149 -28.63 15.24 20.39
C GLU A 149 -28.19 15.18 18.91
N THR A 150 -28.78 14.26 18.15
CA THR A 150 -28.57 14.15 16.69
C THR A 150 -29.33 15.26 15.98
N ALA A 151 -28.82 16.49 16.08
CA ALA A 151 -29.27 17.61 15.28
C ALA A 151 -29.21 17.24 13.79
N LEU A 152 -30.22 17.68 13.02
CA LEU A 152 -30.31 17.43 11.58
C LEU A 152 -29.29 18.28 10.81
N VAL A 153 -28.04 17.85 10.84
CA VAL A 153 -26.92 18.46 10.12
C VAL A 153 -26.92 17.94 8.68
N ALA A 154 -27.02 18.85 7.71
CA ALA A 154 -26.92 18.50 6.29
C ALA A 154 -25.56 17.84 5.97
N PRO A 155 -25.52 16.83 5.08
CA PRO A 155 -24.28 16.14 4.75
C PRO A 155 -23.23 17.10 4.15
N PRO A 156 -21.93 16.90 4.43
CA PRO A 156 -20.89 17.75 3.87
C PRO A 156 -20.78 17.58 2.35
N SER A 157 -20.45 18.67 1.66
CA SER A 157 -19.99 18.61 0.27
C SER A 157 -18.63 17.88 0.18
N VAL A 158 -18.31 17.30 -0.99
CA VAL A 158 -17.08 16.52 -1.26
C VAL A 158 -15.81 17.23 -0.77
N SER A 159 -15.69 18.54 -1.03
CA SER A 159 -14.55 19.36 -0.59
C SER A 159 -14.53 19.67 0.91
N GLY A 160 -15.67 19.56 1.59
CA GLY A 160 -15.83 19.68 3.04
C GLY A 160 -15.59 18.38 3.81
N VAL A 161 -15.73 17.19 3.20
CA VAL A 161 -15.70 15.88 3.90
C VAL A 161 -14.48 15.71 4.79
N ALA A 162 -13.28 16.09 4.32
CA ALA A 162 -12.06 15.94 5.13
C ALA A 162 -12.12 16.76 6.43
N LYS A 163 -12.63 17.99 6.38
CA LYS A 163 -12.85 18.83 7.57
C LYS A 163 -13.94 18.25 8.46
N ALA A 164 -15.02 17.74 7.87
CA ALA A 164 -16.14 17.15 8.60
C ALA A 164 -15.75 15.86 9.35
N VAL A 165 -14.93 14.99 8.75
CA VAL A 165 -14.38 13.79 9.40
C VAL A 165 -13.50 14.16 10.59
N ILE A 166 -12.59 15.12 10.43
CA ILE A 166 -11.71 15.59 11.53
C ILE A 166 -12.55 16.23 12.67
N ALA A 167 -13.54 17.06 12.32
CA ALA A 167 -14.43 17.71 13.29
C ALA A 167 -15.34 16.71 14.03
N ARG A 168 -15.83 15.66 13.34
CA ARG A 168 -16.56 14.55 13.94
C ARG A 168 -15.66 13.81 14.93
N ASP A 169 -14.53 13.28 14.44
CA ASP A 169 -13.72 12.33 15.21
C ASP A 169 -12.89 12.97 16.33
N LYS A 170 -12.60 14.28 16.23
CA LYS A 170 -11.86 15.09 17.22
C LYS A 170 -10.40 14.61 17.45
N GLY A 171 -9.79 14.06 16.42
CA GLY A 171 -8.43 13.52 16.43
C GLY A 171 -8.30 12.22 15.64
N CYS A 172 -7.14 11.58 15.71
CA CYS A 172 -6.97 10.22 15.21
C CYS A 172 -7.80 9.24 16.05
N VAL A 173 -8.71 8.50 15.42
CA VAL A 173 -9.61 7.57 16.16
C VAL A 173 -8.85 6.46 16.89
N ILE A 174 -7.63 6.14 16.48
CA ILE A 174 -6.77 5.10 17.08
C ILE A 174 -5.86 5.68 18.18
N SER A 175 -4.98 6.64 17.85
CA SER A 175 -3.98 7.14 18.80
C SER A 175 -4.46 8.27 19.72
N LYS A 176 -5.57 8.92 19.39
CA LYS A 176 -6.16 10.10 20.06
C LYS A 176 -5.36 11.40 19.96
N ASP A 177 -4.25 11.42 19.23
CA ASP A 177 -3.55 12.66 18.88
C ASP A 177 -4.45 13.55 18.00
N GLN A 178 -4.34 14.86 18.15
CA GLN A 178 -5.13 15.84 17.38
C GLN A 178 -4.32 16.50 16.25
N ASP A 179 -3.00 16.49 16.37
CA ASP A 179 -2.08 17.01 15.36
C ASP A 179 -1.99 16.08 14.15
N TYR A 180 -1.92 16.68 12.95
CA TYR A 180 -1.75 15.98 11.67
C TYR A 180 -2.69 14.78 11.49
N VAL A 181 -3.99 15.05 11.38
CA VAL A 181 -5.02 14.02 11.16
C VAL A 181 -5.55 14.11 9.73
N GLU A 182 -5.57 12.97 9.04
CA GLU A 182 -5.98 12.81 7.65
C GLU A 182 -7.33 12.09 7.55
N LYS A 183 -8.07 12.34 6.46
CA LYS A 183 -9.26 11.56 6.08
C LYS A 183 -8.81 10.23 5.49
N ALA A 184 -9.07 9.13 6.20
CA ALA A 184 -8.83 7.77 5.73
C ALA A 184 -10.14 7.08 5.31
N HIS A 185 -10.24 6.67 4.05
CA HIS A 185 -11.41 5.94 3.55
C HIS A 185 -11.44 4.49 4.08
N LEU A 186 -12.64 3.99 4.38
CA LEU A 186 -12.90 2.62 4.78
C LEU A 186 -12.95 1.72 3.54
N CYS A 187 -13.85 2.01 2.59
CA CYS A 187 -13.77 1.55 1.20
C CYS A 187 -12.93 2.54 0.38
N PRO A 188 -11.73 2.16 -0.10
CA PRO A 188 -10.85 3.07 -0.85
C PRO A 188 -11.48 3.58 -2.16
N GLN A 189 -11.13 4.82 -2.55
CA GLN A 189 -11.54 5.41 -3.83
C GLN A 189 -11.17 4.53 -5.05
N SER A 190 -10.09 3.76 -4.98
CA SER A 190 -9.68 2.81 -6.04
C SER A 190 -10.69 1.70 -6.31
N GLU A 191 -11.65 1.49 -5.41
CA GLU A 191 -12.72 0.49 -5.52
C GLU A 191 -14.09 1.12 -5.83
N ALA A 192 -14.15 2.39 -6.26
CA ALA A 192 -15.41 3.11 -6.53
C ALA A 192 -16.34 2.36 -7.50
N GLU A 193 -15.79 1.69 -8.53
CA GLU A 193 -16.59 0.86 -9.44
C GLU A 193 -17.21 -0.37 -8.73
N TRP A 194 -16.50 -0.99 -7.78
CA TRP A 194 -17.09 -2.04 -6.95
C TRP A 194 -18.18 -1.46 -6.04
N PHE A 195 -17.95 -0.27 -5.46
CA PHE A 195 -18.91 0.43 -4.59
C PHE A 195 -20.21 0.72 -5.34
N ARG A 196 -20.10 1.25 -6.56
CA ARG A 196 -21.21 1.52 -7.50
C ARG A 196 -21.97 0.24 -7.88
N ILE A 197 -21.29 -0.81 -8.38
CA ILE A 197 -21.97 -2.06 -8.80
C ILE A 197 -22.70 -2.74 -7.64
N ASN A 198 -22.20 -2.64 -6.41
CA ASN A 198 -22.88 -3.22 -5.25
C ASN A 198 -24.01 -2.32 -4.70
N GLY A 199 -24.29 -1.18 -5.33
CA GLY A 199 -25.28 -0.21 -4.84
C GLY A 199 -24.97 0.23 -3.42
N MET A 200 -23.73 0.63 -3.16
CA MET A 200 -23.31 1.09 -1.83
C MET A 200 -23.62 2.57 -1.59
N GLY A 201 -23.90 3.35 -2.65
CA GLY A 201 -24.38 4.73 -2.56
C GLY A 201 -25.69 4.84 -1.77
N ASP A 202 -26.55 3.82 -1.83
CA ASP A 202 -27.78 3.63 -1.03
C ASP A 202 -27.56 3.75 0.50
N TYR A 203 -26.31 3.68 0.98
CA TYR A 203 -25.94 3.76 2.39
C TYR A 203 -25.02 4.96 2.72
N ASN A 204 -24.80 5.88 1.78
CA ASN A 204 -24.10 7.14 2.06
C ASN A 204 -25.00 8.09 2.88
N LEU A 205 -24.40 8.99 3.66
CA LEU A 205 -25.14 10.09 4.29
C LEU A 205 -25.47 11.19 3.28
N ASN A 206 -24.65 11.36 2.25
CA ASN A 206 -24.90 12.24 1.11
C ASN A 206 -25.45 11.45 -0.09
N ASP A 207 -26.76 11.56 -0.33
CA ASP A 207 -27.50 10.98 -1.44
C ASP A 207 -27.31 11.72 -2.78
N THR A 208 -26.75 12.94 -2.75
CA THR A 208 -26.49 13.77 -3.94
C THR A 208 -25.10 13.56 -4.57
N LEU A 209 -24.32 12.58 -4.11
CA LEU A 209 -22.99 12.28 -4.66
C LEU A 209 -23.06 11.69 -6.07
N ALA A 210 -22.30 12.26 -7.00
CA ALA A 210 -22.12 11.73 -8.35
C ALA A 210 -21.21 10.48 -8.36
N ASP A 211 -21.36 9.63 -9.38
CA ASP A 211 -20.68 8.33 -9.50
C ASP A 211 -19.15 8.43 -9.39
N GLU A 212 -18.52 9.49 -9.90
CA GLU A 212 -17.07 9.69 -9.84
C GLU A 212 -16.54 9.93 -8.42
N VAL A 213 -17.40 10.37 -7.51
CA VAL A 213 -17.09 10.75 -6.12
C VAL A 213 -17.96 9.99 -5.10
N ILE A 214 -18.63 8.90 -5.53
CA ILE A 214 -19.58 8.12 -4.73
C ILE A 214 -19.00 7.50 -3.45
N THR A 215 -17.66 7.41 -3.36
CA THR A 215 -16.93 6.94 -2.17
C THR A 215 -16.52 8.05 -1.21
N ASP A 216 -16.67 9.33 -1.59
CA ASP A 216 -16.37 10.50 -0.75
C ASP A 216 -17.56 10.94 0.11
N ASP A 217 -18.14 9.96 0.82
CA ASP A 217 -19.09 10.22 1.91
C ASP A 217 -18.41 10.23 3.28
N ILE A 218 -18.96 10.99 4.23
CA ILE A 218 -18.45 11.07 5.60
C ILE A 218 -18.53 9.73 6.34
N SER A 219 -19.52 8.88 6.04
CA SER A 219 -19.69 7.57 6.69
C SER A 219 -18.71 6.52 6.17
N ASN A 220 -18.15 6.71 4.98
CA ASN A 220 -17.08 5.89 4.41
C ASN A 220 -15.67 6.34 4.86
N ALA A 221 -15.52 7.22 5.84
CA ALA A 221 -14.21 7.73 6.27
C ALA A 221 -14.05 7.90 7.79
N ILE A 222 -12.80 7.85 8.26
CA ILE A 222 -12.37 8.08 9.65
C ILE A 222 -11.10 8.93 9.71
N GLY A 223 -10.90 9.68 10.80
CA GLY A 223 -9.68 10.45 11.05
C GLY A 223 -8.52 9.58 11.53
N LEU A 224 -7.39 9.58 10.82
CA LEU A 224 -6.17 8.84 11.19
C LEU A 224 -4.90 9.70 11.11
N ARG A 225 -3.91 9.42 11.98
CA ARG A 225 -2.55 9.99 11.91
C ARG A 225 -1.78 9.33 10.74
N PRO A 226 -0.97 10.05 9.95
CA PRO A 226 -0.37 9.55 8.69
C PRO A 226 0.33 8.19 8.75
N ASP A 227 1.08 7.87 9.82
CA ASP A 227 1.75 6.57 9.97
C ASP A 227 0.76 5.42 10.17
N ILE A 228 -0.34 5.67 10.89
CA ILE A 228 -1.45 4.75 11.11
C ILE A 228 -2.31 4.65 9.83
N HIS A 229 -2.55 5.77 9.14
CA HIS A 229 -3.26 5.81 7.86
C HIS A 229 -2.53 4.99 6.79
N LYS A 230 -1.21 5.19 6.63
CA LYS A 230 -0.41 4.41 5.68
C LYS A 230 -0.41 2.91 6.01
N ALA A 231 -0.39 2.54 7.29
CA ALA A 231 -0.51 1.15 7.72
C ALA A 231 -1.91 0.56 7.49
N PHE A 232 -2.96 1.38 7.56
CA PHE A 232 -4.34 1.00 7.25
C PHE A 232 -4.48 0.66 5.76
N ASP A 233 -3.95 1.50 4.87
CA ASP A 233 -4.00 1.30 3.41
C ASP A 233 -3.06 0.20 2.92
N ASP A 234 -1.92 -0.01 3.59
CA ASP A 234 -1.07 -1.19 3.41
C ASP A 234 -1.71 -2.48 3.99
N ARG A 235 -3.00 -2.46 4.33
CA ARG A 235 -3.82 -3.59 4.82
C ARG A 235 -3.25 -4.27 6.08
N ARG A 236 -2.47 -3.55 6.90
CA ARG A 236 -1.76 -4.11 8.07
C ARG A 236 -2.66 -4.34 9.28
N PHE A 237 -3.80 -3.67 9.32
CA PHE A 237 -4.85 -3.87 10.30
C PHE A 237 -6.24 -3.62 9.73
N ILE A 238 -7.23 -4.10 10.46
CA ILE A 238 -8.67 -3.92 10.24
C ILE A 238 -9.32 -3.45 11.56
N ILE A 239 -10.59 -3.05 11.49
CA ILE A 239 -11.42 -2.76 12.66
C ILE A 239 -12.49 -3.86 12.75
N VAL A 240 -12.68 -4.43 13.94
CA VAL A 240 -13.58 -5.57 14.18
C VAL A 240 -14.28 -5.45 15.53
N ARG A 241 -15.39 -6.16 15.72
CA ARG A 241 -16.04 -6.35 17.03
C ARG A 241 -15.33 -7.42 17.87
N LYS A 242 -15.07 -7.12 19.16
CA LYS A 242 -14.68 -8.05 20.23
C LYS A 242 -15.29 -7.56 21.55
N ARG A 243 -15.95 -8.43 22.32
CA ARG A 243 -16.64 -8.10 23.58
C ARG A 243 -17.54 -6.85 23.43
N ASP A 244 -18.33 -6.85 22.36
CA ASP A 244 -19.19 -5.77 21.87
C ASP A 244 -18.51 -4.42 21.55
N GLN A 245 -17.21 -4.28 21.77
CA GLN A 245 -16.42 -3.09 21.44
C GLN A 245 -15.84 -3.18 20.02
N TRP A 246 -15.78 -2.05 19.32
CA TRP A 246 -14.93 -1.92 18.14
C TRP A 246 -13.47 -1.86 18.58
N VAL A 247 -12.60 -2.68 17.98
CA VAL A 247 -11.15 -2.68 18.25
C VAL A 247 -10.32 -2.73 16.97
N VAL A 248 -9.09 -2.23 17.03
CA VAL A 248 -8.08 -2.45 16.00
C VAL A 248 -7.55 -3.88 16.10
N HIS A 249 -7.46 -4.60 14.98
CA HIS A 249 -6.84 -5.91 14.91
C HIS A 249 -5.85 -5.96 13.75
N PHE A 250 -4.56 -6.16 14.06
CA PHE A 250 -3.51 -6.26 13.05
C PHE A 250 -3.58 -7.61 12.33
N THR A 251 -3.65 -7.54 11.01
CA THR A 251 -3.61 -8.67 10.08
C THR A 251 -2.18 -9.01 9.67
N ASN A 252 -1.22 -8.12 9.90
CA ASN A 252 0.20 -8.32 9.58
C ASN A 252 1.13 -7.80 10.69
N LEU A 253 2.37 -8.32 10.69
CA LEU A 253 3.46 -7.77 11.48
C LEU A 253 3.73 -6.31 11.11
N THR A 254 3.96 -5.48 12.13
CA THR A 254 4.51 -4.13 12.03
C THR A 254 5.51 -3.94 13.17
N GLN A 255 6.54 -3.10 12.98
CA GLN A 255 7.62 -2.94 13.97
C GLN A 255 7.14 -2.35 15.31
N ASN A 256 6.10 -1.51 15.28
CA ASN A 256 5.68 -0.70 16.42
C ASN A 256 4.16 -0.67 16.59
N LEU A 257 3.40 -0.48 15.50
CA LEU A 257 1.97 -0.18 15.57
C LEU A 257 1.15 -1.32 16.19
N GLY A 258 1.47 -2.58 15.89
CA GLY A 258 0.82 -3.75 16.49
C GLY A 258 0.99 -3.79 18.02
N HIS A 259 2.21 -3.58 18.51
CA HIS A 259 2.51 -3.53 19.95
C HIS A 259 1.88 -2.32 20.67
N ARG A 260 1.50 -1.26 19.96
CA ARG A 260 0.88 -0.06 20.53
C ARG A 260 -0.64 -0.01 20.41
N TYR A 261 -1.22 -0.68 19.40
CA TYR A 261 -2.63 -0.48 19.03
C TYR A 261 -3.44 -1.77 18.82
N HIS A 262 -2.85 -2.97 18.88
CA HIS A 262 -3.61 -4.21 18.71
C HIS A 262 -4.56 -4.48 19.90
N ASN A 263 -5.82 -4.76 19.58
CA ASN A 263 -6.96 -4.83 20.50
C ASN A 263 -7.23 -3.54 21.31
N THR A 264 -6.72 -2.38 20.87
CA THR A 264 -7.13 -1.09 21.43
C THR A 264 -8.59 -0.78 21.10
N PRO A 265 -9.45 -0.50 22.09
CA PRO A 265 -10.85 -0.13 21.86
C PRO A 265 -11.01 1.24 21.20
N LEU A 266 -12.00 1.34 20.32
CA LEU A 266 -12.32 2.52 19.54
C LEU A 266 -13.72 3.02 19.89
N LYS A 267 -13.78 4.21 20.52
CA LYS A 267 -14.94 5.10 20.44
C LYS A 267 -15.07 5.60 19.00
N LEU A 268 -15.79 4.85 18.18
CA LEU A 268 -16.28 5.28 16.87
C LEU A 268 -17.63 5.99 17.07
N ARG A 269 -17.85 7.07 16.34
CA ARG A 269 -19.02 7.93 16.51
C ARG A 269 -20.16 7.55 15.57
N THR A 270 -21.36 8.01 15.91
CA THR A 270 -22.52 8.00 15.02
C THR A 270 -22.14 8.65 13.67
N GLY A 271 -22.63 8.08 12.57
CA GLY A 271 -22.24 8.51 11.22
C GLY A 271 -20.88 7.96 10.75
N VAL A 272 -20.33 6.92 11.37
CA VAL A 272 -19.35 5.99 10.75
C VAL A 272 -20.09 4.72 10.33
N SER A 273 -19.91 4.28 9.08
CA SER A 273 -20.69 3.15 8.52
C SER A 273 -20.12 1.78 8.92
N SER A 274 -20.91 1.00 9.67
CA SER A 274 -20.66 -0.42 9.99
C SER A 274 -20.42 -1.27 8.73
N ARG A 275 -21.19 -0.98 7.66
CA ARG A 275 -21.13 -1.62 6.34
C ARG A 275 -19.79 -1.31 5.66
N CYS A 276 -19.28 -0.09 5.80
CA CYS A 276 -17.96 0.29 5.30
C CYS A 276 -16.80 -0.31 6.12
N LEU A 277 -16.95 -0.51 7.43
CA LEU A 277 -15.99 -1.29 8.23
C LEU A 277 -15.89 -2.75 7.75
N LEU A 278 -17.03 -3.36 7.39
CA LEU A 278 -17.06 -4.72 6.82
C LEU A 278 -16.39 -4.76 5.43
N ILE A 279 -16.64 -3.75 4.60
CA ILE A 279 -15.95 -3.60 3.31
C ILE A 279 -14.43 -3.54 3.51
N ARG A 280 -13.95 -2.75 4.48
CA ARG A 280 -12.51 -2.67 4.77
C ARG A 280 -11.93 -4.01 5.24
N PHE A 281 -12.66 -4.75 6.06
CA PHE A 281 -12.28 -6.11 6.45
C PHE A 281 -12.15 -7.03 5.22
N ALA A 282 -13.18 -7.07 4.37
CA ALA A 282 -13.18 -7.86 3.13
C ALA A 282 -11.99 -7.49 2.21
N TRP A 283 -11.79 -6.20 1.95
CA TRP A 283 -10.72 -5.66 1.10
C TRP A 283 -9.31 -6.02 1.62
N ALA A 284 -9.11 -6.04 2.94
CA ALA A 284 -7.85 -6.46 3.54
C ALA A 284 -7.60 -7.98 3.46
N ILE A 285 -8.65 -8.81 3.48
CA ILE A 285 -8.55 -10.27 3.49
C ILE A 285 -8.36 -10.88 2.09
N PHE A 286 -9.10 -10.41 1.08
CA PHE A 286 -9.09 -11.02 -0.27
C PHE A 286 -7.71 -11.23 -0.91
N PRO A 287 -6.69 -10.36 -0.74
CA PRO A 287 -5.34 -10.61 -1.25
C PRO A 287 -4.71 -11.93 -0.78
N SER A 288 -5.15 -12.51 0.33
CA SER A 288 -4.66 -13.79 0.85
C SER A 288 -5.19 -14.99 0.06
N VAL A 289 -6.38 -14.88 -0.54
CA VAL A 289 -7.05 -15.94 -1.31
C VAL A 289 -6.27 -16.30 -2.58
N LYS A 290 -5.44 -15.38 -3.10
CA LYS A 290 -4.53 -15.63 -4.23
C LYS A 290 -3.63 -16.85 -4.00
N LYS A 291 -3.29 -17.21 -2.75
CA LYS A 291 -2.49 -18.41 -2.45
C LYS A 291 -3.26 -19.72 -2.66
N PHE A 292 -4.52 -19.77 -2.23
CA PHE A 292 -5.42 -20.91 -2.45
C PHE A 292 -5.51 -21.21 -3.95
N LEU A 293 -5.98 -20.23 -4.73
CA LEU A 293 -6.27 -20.34 -6.15
C LEU A 293 -5.08 -20.61 -7.07
N THR A 294 -3.84 -20.46 -6.57
CA THR A 294 -2.61 -20.67 -7.35
C THR A 294 -1.86 -21.95 -6.99
N ARG A 295 -2.42 -22.76 -6.08
CA ARG A 295 -1.82 -24.01 -5.57
C ARG A 295 -2.59 -25.25 -6.00
N GLY A 296 -2.02 -26.00 -6.93
CA GLY A 296 -2.47 -27.34 -7.28
C GLY A 296 -3.60 -27.39 -8.30
N ALA A 297 -4.66 -28.14 -7.96
CA ALA A 297 -5.83 -28.35 -8.81
C ALA A 297 -6.65 -27.06 -9.05
N SER A 298 -7.64 -27.15 -9.95
CA SER A 298 -8.64 -26.09 -10.11
C SER A 298 -9.57 -26.00 -8.88
N HIS A 299 -9.94 -24.77 -8.53
CA HIS A 299 -10.87 -24.48 -7.45
C HIS A 299 -12.21 -23.96 -7.97
N THR A 300 -13.29 -24.41 -7.36
CA THR A 300 -14.63 -23.85 -7.51
C THR A 300 -14.65 -22.42 -6.95
N VAL A 301 -14.96 -21.45 -7.80
CA VAL A 301 -15.05 -20.03 -7.46
C VAL A 301 -16.38 -19.44 -7.88
N ARG A 302 -16.76 -18.34 -7.25
CA ARG A 302 -17.82 -17.46 -7.72
C ARG A 302 -17.21 -16.20 -8.32
N ILE A 303 -17.53 -15.92 -9.57
CA ILE A 303 -17.09 -14.72 -10.30
C ILE A 303 -18.28 -13.84 -10.66
N ARG A 304 -18.02 -12.54 -10.71
CA ARG A 304 -18.94 -11.54 -11.24
C ARG A 304 -18.76 -11.47 -12.76
N VAL A 305 -19.84 -11.66 -13.50
CA VAL A 305 -19.89 -11.59 -14.97
C VAL A 305 -20.70 -10.36 -15.35
N GLN A 306 -20.19 -9.56 -16.28
CA GLN A 306 -20.93 -8.47 -16.89
C GLN A 306 -21.84 -9.03 -17.98
N GLU A 307 -23.09 -8.58 -18.03
CA GLU A 307 -24.05 -8.97 -19.06
C GLU A 307 -24.21 -7.84 -20.08
N ASP A 308 -24.20 -8.20 -21.36
CA ASP A 308 -24.38 -7.28 -22.48
C ASP A 308 -25.86 -6.86 -22.58
N SER A 309 -26.25 -5.84 -21.83
CA SER A 309 -27.59 -5.25 -21.86
C SER A 309 -27.82 -4.45 -23.15
N GLU A 310 -28.88 -4.75 -23.91
CA GLU A 310 -29.27 -3.93 -25.08
C GLU A 310 -29.72 -2.51 -24.67
N GLU A 311 -30.16 -2.33 -23.42
CA GLU A 311 -30.61 -1.05 -22.85
C GLU A 311 -29.48 -0.17 -22.26
N GLY A 312 -28.21 -0.57 -22.44
CA GLY A 312 -27.05 0.26 -22.11
C GLY A 312 -26.67 0.40 -20.63
N VAL A 313 -27.44 -0.15 -19.68
CA VAL A 313 -27.08 -0.24 -18.26
C VAL A 313 -26.49 -1.63 -17.97
N PRO A 314 -25.15 -1.80 -17.91
CA PRO A 314 -24.53 -3.11 -17.84
C PRO A 314 -24.88 -3.84 -16.53
N GLY A 315 -25.66 -4.91 -16.66
CA GLY A 315 -26.01 -5.82 -15.57
C GLY A 315 -24.79 -6.63 -15.11
N PHE A 316 -24.84 -7.10 -13.87
CA PHE A 316 -23.81 -7.98 -13.30
C PHE A 316 -24.43 -9.16 -12.56
N THR A 317 -24.14 -10.37 -13.04
CA THR A 317 -24.61 -11.63 -12.42
C THR A 317 -23.46 -12.45 -11.83
N GLU A 318 -23.80 -13.41 -10.98
CA GLU A 318 -22.86 -14.25 -10.27
C GLU A 318 -22.79 -15.65 -10.91
N LYS A 319 -21.65 -15.98 -11.53
CA LYS A 319 -21.41 -17.31 -12.10
C LYS A 319 -20.48 -18.13 -11.21
N THR A 320 -20.89 -19.35 -10.88
CA THR A 320 -19.99 -20.34 -10.27
C THR A 320 -19.26 -21.10 -11.38
N THR A 321 -17.94 -21.25 -11.25
CA THR A 321 -17.07 -21.93 -12.24
C THR A 321 -15.88 -22.59 -11.56
N GLU A 322 -15.27 -23.57 -12.22
CA GLU A 322 -13.90 -23.97 -11.89
C GLU A 322 -12.90 -22.93 -12.40
N MET A 323 -11.83 -22.71 -11.63
CA MET A 323 -10.74 -21.79 -11.95
C MET A 323 -9.40 -22.51 -11.86
N SER A 324 -8.67 -22.57 -12.98
CA SER A 324 -7.30 -23.06 -12.99
C SER A 324 -6.32 -22.02 -12.44
N ARG A 325 -5.13 -22.50 -12.03
CA ARG A 325 -3.98 -21.69 -11.62
C ARG A 325 -3.68 -20.53 -12.58
N ASP A 326 -3.77 -20.77 -13.89
CA ASP A 326 -3.47 -19.74 -14.90
C ASP A 326 -4.56 -18.67 -14.98
N GLY A 327 -5.83 -19.02 -14.69
CA GLY A 327 -6.91 -18.04 -14.52
C GLY A 327 -6.68 -17.17 -13.28
N ALA A 328 -6.32 -17.80 -12.15
CA ALA A 328 -6.03 -17.11 -10.90
C ALA A 328 -4.83 -16.16 -11.00
N LEU A 329 -3.76 -16.56 -11.73
CA LEU A 329 -2.60 -15.71 -11.98
C LEU A 329 -2.96 -14.46 -12.79
N LYS A 330 -3.78 -14.59 -13.84
CA LYS A 330 -4.23 -13.46 -14.68
C LYS A 330 -5.07 -12.45 -13.90
N ILE A 331 -5.98 -12.92 -13.05
CA ILE A 331 -6.81 -12.05 -12.19
C ILE A 331 -5.94 -11.25 -11.21
N GLY A 332 -4.86 -11.83 -10.71
CA GLY A 332 -3.97 -11.21 -9.74
C GLY A 332 -2.92 -10.23 -10.29
N GLY A 333 -3.01 -9.80 -11.56
CA GLY A 333 -2.13 -8.80 -12.17
C GLY A 333 -2.81 -7.44 -12.46
N GLY A 334 -4.11 -7.32 -12.16
CA GLY A 334 -4.97 -6.22 -12.61
C GLY A 334 -4.93 -4.92 -11.81
N SER A 335 -3.76 -4.39 -11.44
CA SER A 335 -3.66 -2.95 -11.21
C SER A 335 -3.73 -2.28 -12.59
N ARG A 336 -4.95 -1.94 -13.03
CA ARG A 336 -5.29 -1.59 -14.43
C ARG A 336 -4.76 -0.21 -14.86
N SER A 337 -3.44 -0.09 -14.97
CA SER A 337 -2.80 1.01 -15.67
C SER A 337 -3.06 0.91 -17.18
N ARG A 338 -3.76 1.93 -17.70
CA ARG A 338 -3.90 2.30 -19.12
C ARG A 338 -4.73 1.36 -20.00
N SER A 339 -5.72 1.98 -20.65
CA SER A 339 -6.61 1.44 -21.67
C SER A 339 -5.88 0.77 -22.83
N VAL A 340 -6.28 -0.45 -23.18
CA VAL A 340 -6.02 -1.04 -24.49
C VAL A 340 -7.18 -0.64 -25.41
N SER A 341 -6.94 0.30 -26.32
CA SER A 341 -7.91 0.66 -27.36
C SER A 341 -8.11 -0.52 -28.33
N PRO A 342 -9.35 -0.89 -28.71
CA PRO A 342 -9.56 -1.97 -29.67
C PRO A 342 -9.12 -1.58 -31.09
N GLU A 343 -8.05 -2.20 -31.59
CA GLU A 343 -7.63 -2.04 -32.99
C GLU A 343 -8.61 -2.71 -33.97
N GLY A 344 -8.54 -2.25 -35.23
CA GLY A 344 -9.47 -2.51 -36.32
C GLY A 344 -10.08 -3.92 -36.44
N LYS A 345 -11.41 -3.95 -36.67
CA LYS A 345 -12.18 -5.16 -36.99
C LYS A 345 -11.74 -5.76 -38.34
N GLY A 346 -10.72 -6.63 -38.32
CA GLY A 346 -10.22 -7.40 -39.46
C GLY A 346 -11.24 -8.42 -40.00
N LYS A 347 -12.19 -7.93 -40.81
CA LYS A 347 -13.40 -8.66 -41.23
C LYS A 347 -13.12 -9.67 -42.35
N LYS A 348 -12.64 -10.87 -42.01
CA LYS A 348 -12.55 -12.00 -42.95
C LYS A 348 -13.95 -12.46 -43.40
N ARG A 349 -14.23 -12.36 -44.71
CA ARG A 349 -15.22 -13.16 -45.46
C ARG A 349 -14.48 -13.94 -46.56
N LYS A 350 -15.11 -14.98 -47.11
CA LYS A 350 -14.47 -15.98 -47.99
C LYS A 350 -15.48 -16.44 -49.07
N GLY A 351 -15.02 -16.54 -50.33
CA GLY A 351 -15.82 -16.91 -51.52
C GLY A 351 -16.78 -15.80 -52.00
N GLU A 352 -17.16 -15.70 -53.27
CA GLU A 352 -16.71 -16.31 -54.56
C GLU A 352 -17.12 -15.28 -55.66
N GLU A 353 -16.20 -14.79 -56.50
CA GLU A 353 -15.88 -15.19 -57.90
C GLU A 353 -16.61 -14.32 -58.98
N TYR A 354 -16.06 -14.30 -60.21
CA TYR A 354 -16.55 -13.68 -61.48
C TYR A 354 -16.31 -12.18 -61.77
N ALA A 355 -15.15 -11.93 -62.40
CA ALA A 355 -14.90 -11.25 -63.71
C ALA A 355 -15.63 -9.95 -64.16
N GLU A 356 -14.79 -9.00 -64.63
CA GLU A 356 -14.98 -8.04 -65.77
C GLU A 356 -16.12 -6.99 -65.67
N GLU A 357 -16.13 -5.83 -66.36
CA GLU A 357 -15.28 -5.28 -67.44
C GLU A 357 -14.90 -3.77 -67.23
N GLN A 358 -15.00 -2.89 -68.24
CA GLN A 358 -14.22 -1.62 -68.37
C GLN A 358 -15.03 -0.28 -68.42
N ALA A 359 -14.29 0.84 -68.24
CA ALA A 359 -14.48 2.21 -68.77
C ALA A 359 -15.63 3.16 -68.28
N ASP A 360 -15.27 4.21 -67.52
CA ASP A 360 -15.05 5.64 -67.92
C ASP A 360 -15.89 6.26 -69.10
N PRO A 361 -16.04 7.61 -69.26
CA PRO A 361 -15.71 8.78 -68.39
C PRO A 361 -16.85 9.82 -68.19
N GLY A 362 -16.62 10.78 -67.27
CA GLY A 362 -17.24 12.12 -67.28
C GLY A 362 -17.76 12.62 -65.92
N SER A 363 -17.64 13.90 -65.53
CA SER A 363 -17.06 15.07 -66.21
C SER A 363 -16.75 16.21 -65.20
N LEU A 364 -15.48 16.68 -65.17
CA LEU A 364 -15.04 18.02 -64.71
C LEU A 364 -15.29 18.38 -63.21
N SER A 365 -14.53 19.28 -62.54
CA SER A 365 -13.36 20.08 -62.95
C SER A 365 -12.54 20.54 -61.73
N LEU A 366 -11.20 20.40 -61.81
CA LEU A 366 -10.13 21.30 -61.29
C LEU A 366 -10.03 21.66 -59.77
N SER A 367 -8.85 21.84 -59.15
CA SER A 367 -7.46 21.42 -59.48
C SER A 367 -6.45 21.87 -58.39
N ILE A 368 -5.22 21.28 -58.40
CA ILE A 368 -3.91 21.94 -58.08
C ILE A 368 -3.65 22.30 -56.59
N LEU A 369 -2.50 22.04 -55.95
CA LEU A 369 -1.28 21.22 -56.18
C LEU A 369 -0.88 20.61 -54.81
N LYS A 370 -0.40 19.37 -54.59
CA LYS A 370 0.40 18.40 -55.37
C LYS A 370 1.92 18.64 -55.34
N ARG A 371 2.65 17.85 -54.54
CA ARG A 371 3.98 17.28 -54.88
C ARG A 371 4.13 15.85 -54.31
N ARG A 372 4.73 14.96 -55.11
CA ARG A 372 5.10 13.56 -54.80
C ARG A 372 6.58 13.34 -55.12
N ARG A 373 7.22 12.37 -54.46
CA ARG A 373 8.18 11.35 -54.97
C ARG A 373 8.46 10.41 -53.77
N MET A 374 8.36 9.09 -53.82
CA MET A 374 8.81 8.03 -54.77
C MET A 374 10.27 7.59 -54.58
N ASP A 375 10.40 6.45 -53.88
CA ASP A 375 11.15 5.24 -54.24
C ASP A 375 12.70 5.22 -54.37
N SER A 376 13.33 4.57 -53.38
CA SER A 376 14.36 3.52 -53.56
C SER A 376 15.77 3.95 -54.08
N PRO A 377 16.76 3.03 -54.25
CA PRO A 377 17.41 2.24 -53.18
C PRO A 377 18.96 2.20 -53.28
N LEU A 378 19.59 1.25 -52.56
CA LEU A 378 20.97 0.71 -52.68
C LEU A 378 22.13 1.40 -51.92
N SER A 379 23.25 0.66 -51.87
CA SER A 379 24.41 0.82 -50.99
C SER A 379 25.69 1.19 -51.75
N LEU A 380 26.75 1.57 -51.01
CA LEU A 380 28.14 1.09 -51.20
C LEU A 380 29.05 1.55 -50.04
N THR A 381 30.27 1.00 -49.98
CA THR A 381 31.29 1.16 -48.91
C THR A 381 32.69 1.29 -49.56
N PRO A 382 33.81 1.04 -48.85
CA PRO A 382 34.49 1.81 -47.78
C PRO A 382 35.67 2.59 -48.45
N PRO A 383 36.92 2.74 -47.92
CA PRO A 383 37.48 2.72 -46.56
C PRO A 383 38.18 4.10 -46.28
N SER A 384 39.34 4.33 -45.61
CA SER A 384 40.32 3.55 -44.81
C SER A 384 41.18 4.51 -43.97
N ASN A 385 41.61 4.11 -42.76
CA ASN A 385 43.01 4.25 -42.34
C ASN A 385 43.35 3.37 -41.12
N VAL A 386 44.65 3.23 -40.80
CA VAL A 386 45.22 2.06 -40.11
C VAL A 386 46.20 2.48 -38.99
N SER A 387 46.20 1.80 -37.83
CA SER A 387 47.40 1.18 -37.20
C SER A 387 47.27 0.86 -35.70
N SER A 388 47.52 -0.42 -35.40
CA SER A 388 48.42 -0.94 -34.36
C SER A 388 48.18 -0.66 -32.86
N ALA A 389 48.23 -1.75 -32.09
CA ALA A 389 48.31 -1.74 -30.62
C ALA A 389 49.75 -1.62 -30.11
N LEU A 390 49.90 -1.33 -28.81
CA LEU A 390 51.08 -1.73 -28.03
C LEU A 390 50.69 -2.00 -26.56
N ILE A 391 51.56 -2.74 -25.86
CA ILE A 391 51.38 -3.20 -24.47
C ILE A 391 52.49 -2.57 -23.62
N TRP A 392 52.18 -2.09 -22.41
CA TRP A 392 53.08 -2.27 -21.26
C TRP A 392 52.42 -2.07 -19.88
N SER A 393 53.24 -2.19 -18.83
CA SER A 393 52.84 -2.58 -17.46
C SER A 393 52.98 -1.46 -16.42
N SER A 394 52.49 -1.74 -15.21
CA SER A 394 52.54 -0.87 -14.02
C SER A 394 53.95 -0.51 -13.54
N PRO A 395 54.04 0.57 -12.74
CA PRO A 395 54.85 0.53 -11.52
C PRO A 395 54.10 1.01 -10.25
N LYS A 396 54.43 0.38 -9.11
CA LYS A 396 54.45 0.98 -7.76
C LYS A 396 55.87 1.57 -7.53
N PRO A 397 56.23 2.34 -6.46
CA PRO A 397 55.61 2.56 -5.13
C PRO A 397 55.57 4.11 -4.83
N PRO A 398 55.79 4.72 -3.61
CA PRO A 398 56.01 4.21 -2.25
C PRO A 398 55.19 4.85 -1.10
N TYR A 399 55.37 4.30 0.10
CA TYR A 399 54.98 4.88 1.40
C TYR A 399 56.06 5.82 1.96
N PRO A 400 55.68 6.81 2.80
CA PRO A 400 56.44 7.25 3.97
C PRO A 400 55.70 6.86 5.28
N HIS A 401 56.30 6.14 6.23
CA HIS A 401 57.34 6.54 7.21
C HIS A 401 56.78 7.23 8.49
N LEU A 402 56.81 6.49 9.61
CA LEU A 402 56.64 6.99 10.97
C LEU A 402 58.00 7.33 11.62
N PRO A 403 58.11 8.38 12.45
CA PRO A 403 59.16 8.56 13.45
C PRO A 403 58.71 8.11 14.87
N PRO A 404 59.62 7.91 15.85
CA PRO A 404 59.35 7.06 17.02
C PRO A 404 59.51 7.71 18.41
N ASP A 405 59.05 6.95 19.42
CA ASP A 405 59.52 6.81 20.81
C ASP A 405 59.67 8.00 21.78
N SER A 406 59.20 7.78 23.01
CA SER A 406 59.73 8.39 24.24
C SER A 406 59.37 7.53 25.46
N GLN A 407 60.33 6.74 25.93
CA GLN A 407 60.13 5.71 26.96
C GLN A 407 60.20 6.23 28.41
N LYS A 408 59.51 5.52 29.32
CA LYS A 408 59.95 5.17 30.69
C LYS A 408 59.02 4.06 31.23
N GLN A 409 59.42 2.79 31.15
CA GLN A 409 60.24 2.08 32.15
C GLN A 409 59.57 1.94 33.53
N HIS A 410 59.08 0.74 33.89
CA HIS A 410 59.84 -0.19 34.73
C HIS A 410 59.25 -1.63 34.73
N LYS A 411 59.79 -2.53 35.56
CA LYS A 411 59.72 -4.02 35.45
C LYS A 411 58.50 -4.68 36.13
N PRO A 412 58.16 -5.93 35.73
CA PRO A 412 57.14 -6.76 36.37
C PRO A 412 57.66 -7.56 37.59
N LEU A 413 56.75 -8.17 38.35
CA LEU A 413 56.99 -9.27 39.30
C LEU A 413 55.76 -10.19 39.38
N GLU A 414 55.89 -11.35 40.04
CA GLU A 414 55.12 -12.56 39.76
C GLU A 414 54.03 -12.97 40.80
N ILE A 415 53.00 -13.65 40.29
CA ILE A 415 52.25 -14.80 40.84
C ILE A 415 51.63 -14.68 42.25
N THR A 416 50.30 -14.77 42.32
CA THR A 416 49.58 -15.84 43.06
C THR A 416 48.11 -15.91 42.60
N GLU A 417 47.42 -17.02 42.87
CA GLU A 417 46.16 -17.41 42.20
C GLU A 417 44.90 -17.19 43.07
N ALA A 418 43.84 -16.65 42.43
CA ALA A 418 42.39 -16.96 42.48
C ALA A 418 41.68 -17.59 43.73
N PRO A 419 40.32 -17.58 43.83
CA PRO A 419 39.30 -16.92 42.99
C PRO A 419 38.27 -16.06 43.77
N SER A 420 37.65 -15.08 43.08
CA SER A 420 36.30 -14.59 43.40
C SER A 420 35.70 -13.82 42.22
N ASP A 421 34.43 -14.05 41.87
CA ASP A 421 33.76 -13.39 40.74
C ASP A 421 33.55 -11.87 40.97
N GLY A 422 33.78 -11.08 39.93
CA GLY A 422 33.77 -9.61 40.03
C GLY A 422 33.84 -8.87 38.69
N THR A 423 33.14 -9.35 37.66
CA THR A 423 33.25 -8.82 36.30
C THR A 423 32.50 -7.48 36.11
N THR A 424 33.20 -6.36 36.33
CA THR A 424 32.75 -5.02 35.94
C THR A 424 32.67 -4.91 34.40
N TYR A 425 31.45 -5.00 33.86
CA TYR A 425 31.21 -4.74 32.44
C TYR A 425 31.28 -3.23 32.15
N THR A 426 32.36 -2.79 31.50
CA THR A 426 32.39 -1.49 30.80
C THR A 426 31.44 -1.55 29.59
N SER A 427 30.25 -0.95 29.71
CA SER A 427 29.31 -0.84 28.58
C SER A 427 29.93 -0.02 27.45
N PRO A 428 29.79 -0.45 26.18
CA PRO A 428 30.05 0.41 25.03
C PRO A 428 29.18 1.68 25.07
N ASN A 429 29.68 2.77 24.51
CA ASN A 429 28.94 4.02 24.34
C ASN A 429 27.81 3.82 23.31
N PRO A 430 26.51 3.98 23.68
CA PRO A 430 25.39 3.69 22.78
C PRO A 430 25.24 4.67 21.61
N TYR A 431 25.94 5.82 21.61
CA TYR A 431 25.81 6.85 20.58
C TYR A 431 26.66 6.62 19.32
N ALA A 432 27.63 5.70 19.35
CA ALA A 432 28.54 5.45 18.23
C ALA A 432 27.80 5.15 16.90
N GLY A 433 26.74 4.34 16.96
CA GLY A 433 25.97 3.88 15.80
C GLY A 433 24.90 4.86 15.28
N VAL A 434 24.94 6.16 15.60
CA VAL A 434 24.03 7.18 15.05
C VAL A 434 24.74 7.99 13.95
N ALA A 435 25.93 8.52 14.22
CA ALA A 435 26.76 9.20 13.22
C ALA A 435 27.11 8.25 12.06
N GLU A 436 27.45 7.00 12.38
CA GLU A 436 27.75 5.94 11.40
C GLU A 436 26.57 5.63 10.47
N LYS A 437 25.32 5.71 10.97
CA LYS A 437 24.11 5.50 10.14
C LYS A 437 23.75 6.72 9.29
N LEU A 438 24.04 7.93 9.75
CA LEU A 438 23.93 9.14 8.92
C LEU A 438 24.97 9.11 7.79
N ALA A 439 26.23 8.79 8.11
CA ALA A 439 27.30 8.63 7.13
C ALA A 439 26.99 7.51 6.11
N GLU A 440 26.50 6.34 6.53
CA GLU A 440 26.13 5.27 5.58
C GLU A 440 24.91 5.66 4.73
N LYS A 441 23.91 6.38 5.29
CA LYS A 441 22.80 6.91 4.48
C LYS A 441 23.34 7.89 3.42
N GLU A 442 24.17 8.85 3.82
CA GLU A 442 24.76 9.83 2.91
C GLU A 442 25.62 9.15 1.84
N ARG A 443 26.38 8.11 2.20
CA ARG A 443 27.15 7.28 1.26
C ARG A 443 26.27 6.53 0.28
N VAL A 444 25.13 5.99 0.72
CA VAL A 444 24.13 5.33 -0.13
C VAL A 444 23.43 6.32 -1.06
N ASP A 445 23.08 7.51 -0.57
CA ASP A 445 22.47 8.56 -1.40
C ASP A 445 23.48 9.13 -2.43
N LYS A 446 24.75 9.32 -2.06
CA LYS A 446 25.85 9.64 -2.99
C LYS A 446 26.10 8.53 -4.03
N LEU A 447 26.05 7.26 -3.63
CA LEU A 447 26.09 6.10 -4.55
C LEU A 447 24.89 6.04 -5.50
N ARG A 448 23.71 6.42 -5.03
CA ARG A 448 22.48 6.47 -5.84
C ARG A 448 22.56 7.60 -6.87
N LEU A 449 23.05 8.78 -6.48
CA LEU A 449 23.27 9.91 -7.38
C LEU A 449 24.33 9.59 -8.45
N SER A 450 25.45 8.94 -8.07
CA SER A 450 26.49 8.55 -9.04
C SER A 450 26.03 7.44 -10.01
N TRP A 451 25.08 6.59 -9.61
CA TRP A 451 24.43 5.63 -10.51
C TRP A 451 23.43 6.25 -11.49
N LEU A 452 22.80 7.38 -11.11
CA LEU A 452 21.80 8.06 -11.93
C LEU A 452 22.41 9.13 -12.87
N ARG A 453 23.49 9.80 -12.47
CA ARG A 453 24.20 10.82 -13.30
C ARG A 453 24.50 10.33 -14.74
N PRO A 454 24.97 9.08 -15.00
CA PRO A 454 25.23 8.58 -16.36
C PRO A 454 24.00 8.28 -17.22
N GLN A 455 22.79 8.32 -16.65
CA GLN A 455 21.55 7.92 -17.32
C GLN A 455 20.69 9.12 -17.78
N ARG A 456 21.16 10.37 -17.57
CA ARG A 456 20.46 11.60 -17.97
C ARG A 456 20.67 11.90 -19.47
N PRO A 457 19.63 12.32 -20.23
CA PRO A 457 19.79 12.71 -21.63
C PRO A 457 20.61 13.99 -21.82
N SER A 458 21.52 14.00 -22.79
CA SER A 458 22.48 15.12 -22.98
C SER A 458 22.05 16.20 -23.98
N ASN A 459 20.92 16.06 -24.69
CA ASN A 459 20.52 16.98 -25.76
C ASN A 459 19.27 17.81 -25.37
N PRO A 460 19.39 19.16 -25.27
CA PRO A 460 18.25 20.03 -24.94
C PRO A 460 17.20 20.14 -26.05
N ASP A 461 17.53 19.86 -27.32
CA ASP A 461 16.60 19.97 -28.46
C ASP A 461 15.41 18.98 -28.38
N LEU A 462 15.44 18.05 -27.42
CA LEU A 462 14.39 17.07 -27.14
C LEU A 462 13.30 17.61 -26.18
N ILE A 463 13.47 18.83 -25.65
CA ILE A 463 12.65 19.44 -24.60
C ILE A 463 11.97 20.70 -25.15
N CYS A 464 10.66 20.86 -24.95
CA CYS A 464 9.87 21.98 -25.49
C CYS A 464 9.27 22.92 -24.43
N CYS A 465 9.70 22.81 -23.18
CA CYS A 465 9.29 23.66 -22.06
C CYS A 465 10.51 24.20 -21.31
N ASP A 466 10.52 25.49 -20.98
CA ASP A 466 11.55 26.09 -20.11
C ASP A 466 11.32 25.65 -18.66
N TYR A 467 12.25 24.85 -18.13
CA TYR A 467 12.18 24.30 -16.78
C TYR A 467 12.38 25.36 -15.68
N ASN A 468 13.22 26.38 -15.93
CA ASN A 468 13.59 27.37 -14.92
C ASN A 468 12.49 28.43 -14.78
N ALA A 469 11.93 28.90 -15.90
CA ALA A 469 10.71 29.72 -15.89
C ALA A 469 9.52 28.98 -15.26
N THR A 470 9.39 27.67 -15.52
CA THR A 470 8.40 26.78 -14.90
C THR A 470 8.56 26.71 -13.39
N SER A 471 9.77 26.45 -12.90
CA SER A 471 10.07 26.34 -11.46
C SER A 471 9.80 27.66 -10.73
N ALA A 472 10.25 28.78 -11.30
CA ALA A 472 9.96 30.12 -10.78
C ALA A 472 8.44 30.42 -10.74
N ALA A 473 7.69 30.03 -11.76
CA ALA A 473 6.23 30.21 -11.80
C ALA A 473 5.51 29.34 -10.75
N HIS A 474 5.96 28.09 -10.54
CA HIS A 474 5.42 27.21 -9.51
C HIS A 474 5.66 27.76 -8.09
N ASN A 475 6.90 28.19 -7.80
CA ASN A 475 7.26 28.81 -6.52
C ASN A 475 6.52 30.14 -6.28
N SER A 476 6.12 30.84 -7.36
CA SER A 476 5.27 32.03 -7.32
C SER A 476 3.76 31.73 -7.20
N GLY A 477 3.37 30.46 -7.04
CA GLY A 477 1.98 30.04 -6.89
C GLY A 477 1.13 30.11 -8.17
N LEU A 478 1.73 30.36 -9.33
CA LEU A 478 1.02 30.45 -10.60
C LEU A 478 0.63 29.04 -11.08
N GLN A 479 -0.67 28.83 -11.31
CA GLN A 479 -1.16 27.57 -11.89
C GLN A 479 -0.75 27.46 -13.35
N GLY A 480 -0.37 26.25 -13.78
CA GLY A 480 0.05 25.98 -15.13
C GLY A 480 -1.09 25.81 -16.12
N ARG A 481 -0.75 25.45 -17.35
CA ARG A 481 -1.70 25.46 -18.47
C ARG A 481 -2.76 24.38 -18.33
N ALA A 482 -4.01 24.72 -18.67
CA ALA A 482 -5.11 23.76 -18.66
C ALA A 482 -4.85 22.57 -19.60
N GLU A 483 -4.20 22.81 -20.75
CA GLU A 483 -3.77 21.77 -21.71
C GLU A 483 -2.74 20.77 -21.16
N TRP A 484 -2.11 21.06 -20.02
CA TRP A 484 -1.16 20.18 -19.32
C TRP A 484 -1.69 19.79 -17.93
N SER A 485 -3.02 19.70 -17.75
CA SER A 485 -3.66 19.37 -16.46
C SER A 485 -3.27 20.32 -15.31
N ARG A 486 -3.02 21.60 -15.64
CA ARG A 486 -2.48 22.66 -14.76
C ARG A 486 -1.02 22.49 -14.33
N SER A 487 -0.29 21.54 -14.91
CA SER A 487 1.18 21.51 -14.86
C SER A 487 1.77 22.70 -15.61
N GLN A 488 2.93 23.17 -15.16
CA GLN A 488 3.75 24.16 -15.88
C GLN A 488 4.66 23.49 -16.94
N LEU A 489 4.90 22.17 -16.84
CA LEU A 489 5.60 21.37 -17.86
C LEU A 489 4.61 20.49 -18.64
N CYS A 490 4.83 20.28 -19.93
CA CYS A 490 4.13 19.23 -20.68
C CYS A 490 4.62 17.82 -20.29
N GLU A 491 3.80 16.80 -20.55
CA GLU A 491 4.05 15.41 -20.13
C GLU A 491 5.38 14.82 -20.63
N LYS A 492 5.92 15.30 -21.75
CA LYS A 492 7.21 14.85 -22.30
C LYS A 492 8.43 15.43 -21.57
N CYS A 493 8.25 16.54 -20.85
CA CYS A 493 9.30 17.20 -20.07
C CYS A 493 9.21 16.85 -18.57
N LEU A 494 8.15 16.16 -18.13
CA LEU A 494 8.01 15.70 -16.75
C LEU A 494 9.09 14.65 -16.41
N GLY A 495 9.90 14.93 -15.38
CA GLY A 495 10.90 13.99 -14.86
C GLY A 495 12.23 13.98 -15.62
N VAL A 496 12.53 15.00 -16.43
CA VAL A 496 13.86 15.20 -17.05
C VAL A 496 14.57 16.36 -16.35
N GLU A 497 15.55 16.03 -15.51
CA GLU A 497 16.49 16.99 -14.91
C GLU A 497 17.74 17.14 -15.78
N TYR A 498 18.38 18.32 -15.73
CA TYR A 498 19.51 18.65 -16.60
C TYR A 498 20.80 17.90 -16.25
N ALA A 499 21.79 18.03 -17.12
CA ALA A 499 23.17 17.59 -16.92
C ALA A 499 24.17 18.76 -16.93
N LYS A 500 23.67 20.00 -16.80
CA LYS A 500 24.46 21.25 -16.78
C LYS A 500 24.83 21.70 -15.37
N ASP A 501 24.00 21.34 -14.39
CA ASP A 501 24.25 21.30 -12.94
C ASP A 501 25.36 20.27 -12.55
N ARG A 502 26.36 20.14 -13.43
CA ARG A 502 27.62 19.43 -13.23
C ARG A 502 28.70 20.37 -12.70
N ASP A 503 28.66 21.63 -13.14
CA ASP A 503 29.77 22.58 -13.02
C ASP A 503 29.44 23.77 -12.09
N GLU A 504 28.24 23.80 -11.46
CA GLU A 504 27.80 24.85 -10.52
C GLU A 504 27.73 24.34 -9.05
N ASP A 505 27.66 23.01 -8.83
CA ASP A 505 27.54 22.37 -7.50
C ASP A 505 28.90 22.15 -6.77
N GLU A 506 30.04 22.52 -7.38
CA GLU A 506 31.39 22.16 -6.87
C GLU A 506 32.23 23.34 -6.31
N ASP A 507 31.74 24.60 -6.32
CA ASP A 507 32.53 25.80 -5.97
C ASP A 507 31.94 26.78 -4.90
N GLU A 508 30.78 26.53 -4.28
CA GLU A 508 30.25 27.36 -3.18
C GLU A 508 30.60 26.84 -1.77
N ASP A 509 31.86 27.03 -1.35
CA ASP A 509 32.33 26.72 0.01
C ASP A 509 32.47 28.00 0.87
N LEU A 510 31.76 28.02 2.02
CA LEU A 510 31.92 28.90 3.20
C LEU A 510 31.58 30.43 3.12
N PRO A 511 30.65 30.93 3.98
CA PRO A 511 30.55 32.36 4.33
C PRO A 511 31.47 32.73 5.52
N PRO A 512 32.35 33.75 5.42
CA PRO A 512 33.31 34.10 6.47
C PRO A 512 32.81 35.22 7.42
N TRP A 513 32.59 34.91 8.70
CA TRP A 513 32.20 35.91 9.73
C TRP A 513 32.72 35.62 11.16
N VAL A 514 34.05 35.69 11.37
CA VAL A 514 34.67 36.03 12.68
C VAL A 514 35.97 36.80 12.42
N ASN A 515 36.37 37.68 13.36
CA ASN A 515 37.51 38.63 13.34
C ASN A 515 37.23 39.91 12.51
N GLY A 516 37.29 41.13 13.06
CA GLY A 516 37.45 41.52 14.47
C GLY A 516 38.83 42.10 14.83
N GLU A 517 39.10 43.30 14.30
CA GLU A 517 39.96 44.36 14.87
C GLU A 517 39.37 45.72 14.47
#